data_AF-A0A7L5CB28-F1
#
_entry.id   AF-A0A7L5CB28-F1
#
_cell.length_a   1.000
_cell.length_b   1.000
_cell.length_c   1.000
_cell.angle_alpha   90.00
_cell.angle_beta   90.00
_cell.angle_gamma   90.00
#
_symmetry.space_group_name_H-M   'P 1'
#
loop_
_entity.id
_entity.type
_entity.pdbx_description
1 polymer ?
#
loop_
_entity_poly.entity_id
_entity_poly.type
_entity_poly.pdbx_seq_one_letter_code
_entity_poly.pdbx_strand_id
1 'polypeptide(L)'
;MKKIIPITLVSFLATSSVALACNKAQDFNTIQYTTQAETTVKSDSILVQVTGYATTTLQDQNTIQKQISDEVNNIVKADWKVKNVEQNTSNSGALNITLQLQARISQKNLNSLQKALENQKASGKKLVVQVLDYNPPAKAIQAAKQKLMIKIFKNTQEYLKDFNKETNNNYTIQSIKYSDTTNDYRPRSTVMYMKAAANEMDSSANSNPVAVSQDINIRANVTFMEK
;
A
#
# COMPACT_ATOMS: atom_id res chain seq x y z
N MET A 1 -80.88 66.18 -2.29
CA MET A 1 -79.85 66.68 -1.35
C MET A 1 -79.14 65.48 -0.73
N LYS A 2 -77.80 65.48 -0.73
CA LYS A 2 -76.79 64.74 0.10
C LYS A 2 -77.29 63.49 0.86
N LYS A 3 -76.58 62.36 0.83
CA LYS A 3 -75.28 62.19 1.50
C LYS A 3 -74.48 61.00 0.92
N ILE A 4 -73.19 61.26 0.75
CA ILE A 4 -72.13 60.34 0.34
C ILE A 4 -71.66 59.59 1.60
N ILE A 5 -71.45 58.28 1.53
CA ILE A 5 -70.84 57.46 2.60
C ILE A 5 -69.56 56.81 2.05
N PRO A 6 -68.44 56.84 2.79
CA PRO A 6 -67.10 56.62 2.23
C PRO A 6 -66.69 55.13 2.24
N ILE A 7 -65.93 54.75 1.21
CA ILE A 7 -65.23 53.46 1.10
C ILE A 7 -64.02 53.50 2.04
N THR A 8 -64.01 52.64 3.04
CA THR A 8 -62.86 52.41 3.93
C THR A 8 -61.98 51.32 3.35
N LEU A 9 -60.78 51.73 2.93
CA LEU A 9 -59.69 50.87 2.46
C LEU A 9 -59.07 50.16 3.69
N VAL A 10 -59.37 48.87 3.88
CA VAL A 10 -58.72 48.04 4.91
C VAL A 10 -57.42 47.51 4.33
N SER A 11 -56.31 48.16 4.67
CA SER A 11 -54.95 47.71 4.39
C SER A 11 -54.62 46.49 5.26
N PHE A 12 -54.54 45.32 4.62
CA PHE A 12 -54.01 44.08 5.21
C PHE A 12 -52.49 44.22 5.38
N LEU A 13 -52.04 44.58 6.58
CA LEU A 13 -50.63 44.41 6.97
C LEU A 13 -50.42 42.93 7.27
N ALA A 14 -49.91 42.19 6.29
CA ALA A 14 -49.41 40.84 6.50
C ALA A 14 -48.14 40.92 7.38
N THR A 15 -48.31 40.74 8.69
CA THR A 15 -47.19 40.44 9.58
C THR A 15 -46.76 39.00 9.32
N SER A 16 -45.82 38.81 8.39
CA SER A 16 -45.06 37.57 8.25
C SER A 16 -44.24 37.38 9.53
N SER A 17 -44.82 36.64 10.48
CA SER A 17 -44.09 36.11 11.62
C SER A 17 -43.07 35.12 11.08
N VAL A 18 -41.83 35.56 10.90
CA VAL A 18 -40.69 34.67 10.69
C VAL A 18 -40.45 33.98 12.03
N ALA A 19 -41.11 32.84 12.23
CA ALA A 19 -40.70 31.90 13.27
C ALA A 19 -39.34 31.36 12.85
N LEU A 20 -38.27 32.00 13.32
CA LEU A 20 -36.96 31.38 13.36
C LEU A 20 -37.10 30.20 14.31
N ALA A 21 -37.28 29.01 13.75
CA ALA A 21 -37.07 27.77 14.48
C ALA A 21 -35.62 27.77 14.96
N CYS A 22 -35.39 28.27 16.17
CA CYS A 22 -34.16 28.07 16.89
C CYS A 22 -34.11 26.57 17.17
N ASN A 23 -33.48 25.84 16.25
CA ASN A 23 -33.21 24.43 16.36
C ASN A 23 -32.23 24.28 17.53
N LYS A 24 -32.75 24.17 18.76
CA LYS A 24 -31.94 23.78 19.90
C LYS A 24 -31.34 22.44 19.54
N ALA A 25 -30.02 22.41 19.33
CA ALA A 25 -29.30 21.14 19.19
C ALA A 25 -29.69 20.30 20.41
N GLN A 26 -30.31 19.16 20.16
CA GLN A 26 -30.62 18.22 21.22
C GLN A 26 -29.27 17.70 21.73
N ASP A 27 -28.92 18.02 22.97
CA ASP A 27 -27.70 17.55 23.60
C ASP A 27 -27.87 16.05 23.91
N PHE A 28 -27.22 15.21 23.11
CA PHE A 28 -27.15 13.76 23.36
C PHE A 28 -25.92 13.44 24.22
N ASN A 29 -26.06 12.54 25.17
CA ASN A 29 -24.89 12.02 25.89
C ASN A 29 -24.01 11.23 24.90
N THR A 30 -22.69 11.47 24.95
CA THR A 30 -21.73 10.76 24.11
C THR A 30 -20.69 10.05 24.95
N ILE A 31 -20.26 8.89 24.47
CA ILE A 31 -19.15 8.13 25.06
C ILE A 31 -18.06 8.05 24.00
N GLN A 32 -16.84 8.42 24.37
CA GLN A 32 -15.68 8.35 23.50
C GLN A 32 -14.67 7.37 24.08
N TYR A 33 -14.16 6.46 23.24
CA TYR A 33 -13.09 5.56 23.64
C TYR A 33 -12.19 5.22 22.45
N THR A 34 -11.03 4.66 22.74
CA THR A 34 -10.04 4.25 21.74
C THR A 34 -9.91 2.73 21.73
N THR A 35 -9.80 2.14 20.55
CA THR A 35 -9.50 0.72 20.34
C THR A 35 -8.42 0.55 19.29
N GLN A 36 -7.79 -0.62 19.24
CA GLN A 36 -6.76 -0.93 18.24
C GLN A 36 -6.80 -2.39 17.82
N ALA A 37 -6.31 -2.67 16.62
CA ALA A 37 -6.11 -4.01 16.12
C ALA A 37 -4.81 -4.10 15.32
N GLU A 38 -4.16 -5.26 15.39
CA GLU A 38 -2.90 -5.54 14.72
C GLU A 38 -2.96 -6.82 13.88
N THR A 39 -2.13 -6.87 12.83
CA THR A 39 -1.89 -8.06 12.03
C THR A 39 -0.48 -8.04 11.44
N THR A 40 0.11 -9.20 11.25
CA THR A 40 1.38 -9.35 10.52
C THR A 40 1.12 -9.78 9.08
N VAL A 41 1.69 -9.06 8.11
CA VAL A 41 1.69 -9.45 6.69
C VAL A 41 3.05 -10.05 6.37
N LYS A 42 3.06 -11.36 6.08
CA LYS A 42 4.25 -12.06 5.59
C LYS A 42 4.30 -11.93 4.07
N SER A 43 5.47 -11.65 3.53
CA SER A 43 5.72 -11.73 2.09
C SER A 43 6.98 -12.54 1.80
N ASP A 44 6.84 -13.44 0.85
CA ASP A 44 7.93 -14.14 0.18
C ASP A 44 8.36 -13.42 -1.11
N SER A 45 7.74 -12.27 -1.41
CA SER A 45 7.88 -11.54 -2.67
C SER A 45 8.84 -10.36 -2.53
N ILE A 46 9.91 -10.42 -3.30
CA ILE A 46 11.03 -9.48 -3.26
C ILE A 46 11.03 -8.70 -4.56
N LEU A 47 11.11 -7.36 -4.49
CA LEU A 47 11.29 -6.52 -5.66
C LEU A 47 12.76 -6.55 -6.08
N VAL A 48 13.00 -7.00 -7.30
CA VAL A 48 14.32 -7.17 -7.87
C VAL A 48 14.42 -6.38 -9.16
N GLN A 49 15.60 -5.82 -9.42
CA GLN A 49 15.99 -5.22 -10.67
C GLN A 49 17.07 -6.06 -11.35
N VAL A 50 16.90 -6.33 -12.63
CA VAL A 50 17.94 -6.86 -13.50
C VAL A 50 18.34 -5.76 -14.48
N THR A 51 19.63 -5.41 -14.46
CA THR A 51 20.23 -4.47 -15.41
C THR A 51 21.00 -5.26 -16.44
N GLY A 52 20.58 -5.16 -17.70
CA GLY A 52 21.29 -5.75 -18.84
C GLY A 52 22.08 -4.70 -19.61
N TYR A 53 23.33 -5.02 -19.90
CA TYR A 53 24.23 -4.21 -20.72
C TYR A 53 24.48 -4.92 -22.06
N ALA A 54 24.28 -4.20 -23.16
CA ALA A 54 24.53 -4.69 -24.50
C ALA A 54 25.15 -3.59 -25.38
N THR A 55 25.95 -3.99 -26.35
CA THR A 55 26.51 -3.11 -27.37
C THR A 55 26.04 -3.60 -28.74
N THR A 56 25.48 -2.72 -29.56
CA THR A 56 24.88 -3.05 -30.88
C THR A 56 25.04 -1.90 -31.88
N THR A 57 24.51 -2.06 -33.10
CA THR A 57 24.34 -0.99 -34.10
C THR A 57 22.90 -0.41 -34.03
N LEU A 58 22.67 0.74 -34.67
CA LEU A 58 21.45 1.55 -34.55
C LEU A 58 20.13 0.88 -34.96
N GLN A 59 20.15 -0.24 -35.70
CA GLN A 59 18.93 -0.86 -36.26
C GLN A 59 18.23 -1.89 -35.33
N ASP A 60 18.84 -2.25 -34.20
CA ASP A 60 18.46 -3.47 -33.46
C ASP A 60 17.94 -3.26 -32.01
N GLN A 61 17.56 -2.04 -31.61
CA GLN A 61 17.17 -1.75 -30.22
C GLN A 61 16.04 -2.65 -29.68
N ASN A 62 14.92 -2.76 -30.40
CA ASN A 62 13.77 -3.56 -29.98
C ASN A 62 14.14 -5.04 -29.88
N THR A 63 15.03 -5.50 -30.75
CA THR A 63 15.59 -6.85 -30.76
C THR A 63 16.41 -7.09 -29.48
N ILE A 64 17.29 -6.17 -29.10
CA ILE A 64 18.11 -6.27 -27.88
C ILE A 64 17.24 -6.26 -26.62
N GLN A 65 16.25 -5.37 -26.54
CA GLN A 65 15.33 -5.32 -25.41
C GLN A 65 14.58 -6.65 -25.26
N LYS A 66 14.06 -7.19 -26.37
CA LYS A 66 13.36 -8.48 -26.38
C LYS A 66 14.31 -9.61 -25.98
N GLN A 67 15.52 -9.67 -26.54
CA GLN A 67 16.51 -10.69 -26.18
C GLN A 67 16.84 -10.70 -24.69
N ILE A 68 17.15 -9.54 -24.10
CA ILE A 68 17.45 -9.45 -22.67
C ILE A 68 16.23 -9.84 -21.84
N SER A 69 15.03 -9.39 -22.23
CA SER A 69 13.79 -9.72 -21.52
C SER A 69 13.49 -11.23 -21.58
N ASP A 70 13.67 -11.85 -22.74
CA ASP A 70 13.47 -13.28 -22.96
C ASP A 70 14.49 -14.10 -22.17
N GLU A 71 15.76 -13.68 -22.16
CA GLU A 71 16.84 -14.31 -21.40
C GLU A 71 16.55 -14.31 -19.90
N VAL A 72 16.19 -13.15 -19.33
CA VAL A 72 15.82 -13.04 -17.91
C VAL A 72 14.56 -13.87 -17.61
N ASN A 73 13.57 -13.84 -18.50
CA ASN A 73 12.33 -14.61 -18.33
C ASN A 73 12.53 -16.12 -18.54
N ASN A 74 13.59 -16.56 -19.21
CA ASN A 74 13.96 -17.97 -19.35
C ASN A 74 14.63 -18.50 -18.08
N ILE A 75 15.35 -17.65 -17.35
CA ILE A 75 15.93 -17.99 -16.05
C ILE A 75 14.83 -18.03 -14.97
N VAL A 76 14.03 -16.97 -14.87
CA VAL A 76 12.92 -16.86 -13.91
C VAL A 76 11.66 -16.35 -14.60
N LYS A 77 10.63 -17.21 -14.62
CA LYS A 77 9.29 -16.82 -15.08
C LYS A 77 8.65 -15.86 -14.09
N ALA A 78 8.52 -14.60 -14.49
CA ALA A 78 7.87 -13.54 -13.71
C ALA A 78 7.32 -12.45 -14.63
N ASP A 79 6.51 -11.55 -14.08
CA ASP A 79 5.99 -10.39 -14.81
C ASP A 79 7.01 -9.24 -14.85
N TRP A 80 8.07 -9.44 -15.63
CA TRP A 80 9.14 -8.45 -15.79
C TRP A 80 8.63 -7.20 -16.50
N LYS A 81 8.80 -6.04 -15.85
CA LYS A 81 8.46 -4.73 -16.39
C LYS A 81 9.73 -3.96 -16.73
N VAL A 82 9.78 -3.42 -17.94
CA VAL A 82 10.82 -2.47 -18.34
C VAL A 82 10.60 -1.18 -17.59
N LYS A 83 11.61 -0.73 -16.86
CA LYS A 83 11.58 0.52 -16.09
C LYS A 83 12.36 1.64 -16.74
N ASN A 84 13.47 1.28 -17.38
CA ASN A 84 14.33 2.25 -18.03
C ASN A 84 15.08 1.59 -19.20
N VAL A 85 15.32 2.38 -20.23
CA VAL A 85 16.16 2.03 -21.38
C VAL A 85 17.04 3.23 -21.67
N GLU A 86 18.32 3.12 -21.35
CA GLU A 86 19.32 4.15 -21.64
C GLU A 86 20.15 3.75 -22.84
N GLN A 87 20.52 4.74 -23.64
CA GLN A 87 21.27 4.56 -24.86
C GLN A 87 22.38 5.58 -24.96
N ASN A 88 23.58 5.11 -25.29
CA ASN A 88 24.72 5.99 -25.50
C ASN A 88 25.56 5.51 -26.68
N THR A 89 25.69 6.36 -27.69
CA THR A 89 26.54 6.11 -28.86
C THR A 89 27.98 6.48 -28.52
N SER A 90 28.86 5.51 -28.65
CA SER A 90 30.30 5.70 -28.50
C SER A 90 30.89 6.43 -29.71
N ASN A 91 32.11 6.97 -29.53
CA ASN A 91 32.86 7.66 -30.58
C ASN A 91 33.17 6.78 -31.81
N SER A 92 33.07 5.45 -31.68
CA SER A 92 33.21 4.50 -32.78
C SER A 92 31.90 4.23 -33.55
N GLY A 93 30.79 4.89 -33.17
CA GLY A 93 29.47 4.68 -33.76
C GLY A 93 28.70 3.48 -33.20
N ALA A 94 29.28 2.72 -32.25
CA ALA A 94 28.56 1.64 -31.57
C ALA A 94 27.59 2.18 -30.52
N LEU A 95 26.41 1.57 -30.42
CA LEU A 95 25.33 1.92 -29.50
C LEU A 95 25.40 1.04 -28.25
N ASN A 96 25.62 1.65 -27.09
CA ASN A 96 25.55 0.97 -25.79
C ASN A 96 24.14 1.13 -25.23
N ILE A 97 23.51 0.01 -24.89
CA ILE A 97 22.15 -0.05 -24.34
C ILE A 97 22.23 -0.58 -22.92
N THR A 98 21.62 0.16 -21.99
CA THR A 98 21.38 -0.29 -20.61
C THR A 98 19.88 -0.47 -20.42
N LEU A 99 19.44 -1.70 -20.18
CA LEU A 99 18.04 -2.04 -19.94
C LEU A 99 17.83 -2.37 -18.46
N GLN A 100 16.86 -1.75 -17.82
CA GLN A 100 16.46 -2.08 -16.45
C GLN A 100 15.10 -2.75 -16.44
N LEU A 101 15.07 -4.01 -16.02
CA LEU A 101 13.86 -4.82 -15.82
C LEU A 101 13.59 -4.96 -14.33
N GLN A 102 12.34 -4.82 -13.91
CA GLN A 102 11.93 -5.07 -12.54
C GLN A 102 10.80 -6.09 -12.47
N ALA A 103 10.90 -7.00 -11.51
CA ALA A 103 9.83 -7.93 -11.18
C ALA A 103 9.82 -8.18 -9.67
N ARG A 104 8.65 -8.62 -9.19
CA ARG A 104 8.52 -9.21 -7.88
C ARG A 104 8.66 -10.73 -8.01
N ILE A 105 9.65 -11.30 -7.33
CA ILE A 105 9.98 -12.74 -7.39
C ILE A 105 10.14 -13.33 -5.99
N SER A 106 10.08 -14.66 -5.88
CA SER A 106 10.33 -15.33 -4.61
C SER A 106 11.83 -15.37 -4.28
N GLN A 107 12.18 -15.58 -3.01
CA GLN A 107 13.59 -15.81 -2.61
C GLN A 107 14.22 -16.99 -3.36
N LYS A 108 13.46 -18.07 -3.57
CA LYS A 108 13.93 -19.24 -4.34
C LYS A 108 14.32 -18.81 -5.76
N ASN A 109 13.49 -17.98 -6.40
CA ASN A 109 13.74 -17.49 -7.74
C ASN A 109 14.92 -16.51 -7.78
N LEU A 110 15.08 -15.66 -6.77
CA LEU A 110 16.25 -14.78 -6.65
C LEU A 110 17.55 -15.60 -6.59
N ASN A 111 17.58 -16.66 -5.78
CA ASN A 111 18.74 -17.55 -5.69
C ASN A 111 19.05 -18.22 -7.05
N SER A 112 18.02 -18.70 -7.77
CA SER A 112 18.18 -19.27 -9.11
C SER A 112 18.71 -18.23 -10.11
N LEU A 113 18.19 -17.01 -10.06
CA LEU A 113 18.63 -15.90 -10.91
C LEU A 113 20.09 -15.57 -10.67
N GLN A 114 20.50 -15.36 -9.41
CA GLN A 114 21.89 -15.07 -9.05
C GLN A 114 22.86 -16.14 -9.56
N LYS A 115 22.54 -17.43 -9.34
CA LYS A 115 23.36 -18.55 -9.81
C LYS A 115 23.47 -18.59 -11.34
N ALA A 116 22.37 -18.38 -12.05
CA ALA A 116 22.37 -18.38 -13.51
C ALA A 116 23.22 -17.22 -14.07
N LEU A 117 23.12 -16.02 -13.47
CA LEU A 117 23.89 -14.86 -13.91
C LEU A 117 25.39 -14.98 -13.60
N GLU A 118 25.77 -15.64 -12.51
CA GLU A 118 27.17 -15.94 -12.21
C GLU A 118 27.79 -16.85 -13.28
N ASN A 119 27.05 -17.87 -13.73
CA ASN A 119 27.49 -18.80 -14.77
C ASN A 119 27.56 -18.15 -16.17
N GLN A 120 26.86 -17.03 -16.40
CA GLN A 120 26.82 -16.33 -17.69
C GLN A 120 27.96 -15.34 -17.91
N LYS A 121 28.82 -15.07 -16.92
CA LYS A 121 29.90 -14.06 -17.03
C LYS A 121 30.88 -14.29 -18.19
N ALA A 122 30.83 -15.43 -18.87
CA ALA A 122 31.66 -15.77 -20.03
C ALA A 122 31.09 -15.34 -21.41
N SER A 123 29.84 -14.87 -21.53
CA SER A 123 29.14 -14.76 -22.84
C SER A 123 29.17 -13.39 -23.54
N GLY A 124 29.99 -12.43 -23.09
CA GLY A 124 30.11 -11.10 -23.73
C GLY A 124 28.90 -10.17 -23.54
N LYS A 125 27.83 -10.63 -22.87
CA LYS A 125 26.72 -9.82 -22.35
C LYS A 125 26.82 -9.79 -20.83
N LYS A 126 26.50 -8.65 -20.20
CA LYS A 126 26.53 -8.51 -18.74
C LYS A 126 25.12 -8.27 -18.23
N LEU A 127 24.61 -9.22 -17.44
CA LEU A 127 23.40 -9.06 -16.65
C LEU A 127 23.78 -8.95 -15.18
N VAL A 128 23.21 -7.97 -14.48
CA VAL A 128 23.45 -7.73 -13.06
C VAL A 128 22.11 -7.69 -12.34
N VAL A 129 21.98 -8.46 -11.26
CA VAL A 129 20.78 -8.46 -10.42
C VAL A 129 21.02 -7.65 -9.15
N GLN A 130 20.03 -6.83 -8.78
CA GLN A 130 20.00 -6.04 -7.56
C GLN A 130 18.66 -6.23 -6.85
N VAL A 131 18.68 -6.44 -5.54
CA VAL A 131 17.47 -6.41 -4.73
C VAL A 131 17.14 -4.96 -4.39
N LEU A 132 15.92 -4.54 -4.68
CA LEU A 132 15.45 -3.17 -4.42
C LEU A 132 14.67 -3.08 -3.12
N ASP A 133 13.78 -4.04 -2.86
CA ASP A 133 12.89 -3.98 -1.70
C ASP A 133 12.44 -5.38 -1.28
N TYR A 134 12.47 -5.64 0.02
CA TYR A 134 11.95 -6.87 0.62
C TYR A 134 10.53 -6.69 1.21
N ASN A 135 10.00 -5.47 1.27
CA ASN A 135 8.72 -5.21 1.89
C ASN A 135 7.57 -5.88 1.11
N PRO A 136 6.49 -6.30 1.82
CA PRO A 136 5.28 -6.78 1.17
C PRO A 136 4.74 -5.76 0.15
N PRO A 137 4.08 -6.22 -0.92
CA PRO A 137 3.52 -5.30 -1.91
C PRO A 137 2.46 -4.39 -1.28
N ALA A 138 2.42 -3.13 -1.70
CA ALA A 138 1.49 -2.12 -1.17
C ALA A 138 0.01 -2.58 -1.19
N LYS A 139 -0.38 -3.35 -2.21
CA LYS A 139 -1.72 -3.95 -2.33
C LYS A 139 -2.03 -4.92 -1.16
N ALA A 140 -1.05 -5.73 -0.74
CA ALA A 140 -1.24 -6.63 0.40
C ALA A 140 -1.36 -5.85 1.72
N ILE A 141 -0.56 -4.79 1.88
CA ILE A 141 -0.64 -3.89 3.03
C ILE A 141 -2.02 -3.20 3.10
N GLN A 142 -2.51 -2.65 1.99
CA GLN A 142 -3.86 -2.05 1.94
C GLN A 142 -4.97 -3.06 2.25
N ALA A 143 -4.90 -4.27 1.68
CA ALA A 143 -5.88 -5.32 1.96
C ALA A 143 -5.89 -5.72 3.45
N ALA A 144 -4.71 -5.79 4.07
CA ALA A 144 -4.60 -6.06 5.50
C ALA A 144 -5.17 -4.91 6.36
N LYS A 145 -4.91 -3.65 5.99
CA LYS A 145 -5.51 -2.47 6.64
C LYS A 145 -7.03 -2.49 6.57
N GLN A 146 -7.61 -2.79 5.41
CA GLN A 146 -9.07 -2.90 5.25
C GLN A 146 -9.65 -4.00 6.16
N LYS A 147 -8.98 -5.17 6.24
CA LYS A 147 -9.40 -6.25 7.15
C LYS A 147 -9.37 -5.82 8.61
N LEU A 148 -8.35 -5.08 9.04
CA LEU A 148 -8.27 -4.54 10.39
C LEU A 148 -9.38 -3.54 10.69
N MET A 149 -9.69 -2.63 9.77
CA MET A 149 -10.82 -1.70 9.93
C MET A 149 -12.14 -2.44 10.11
N ILE A 150 -12.41 -3.46 9.30
CA ILE A 150 -13.60 -4.31 9.43
C ILE A 150 -13.62 -5.05 10.79
N LYS A 151 -12.46 -5.56 11.24
CA LYS A 151 -12.33 -6.22 12.54
C LYS A 151 -12.67 -5.26 13.68
N ILE A 152 -12.11 -4.05 13.67
CA ILE A 152 -12.40 -3.01 14.67
C ILE A 152 -13.88 -2.66 14.66
N PHE A 153 -14.49 -2.51 13.48
CA PHE A 153 -15.92 -2.22 13.37
C PHE A 153 -16.77 -3.31 14.02
N LYS A 154 -16.53 -4.58 13.69
CA LYS A 154 -17.25 -5.72 14.28
C LYS A 154 -17.08 -5.79 15.80
N ASN A 155 -15.85 -5.66 16.28
CA ASN A 155 -15.57 -5.65 17.71
C ASN A 155 -16.26 -4.48 18.43
N THR A 156 -16.36 -3.32 17.77
CA THR A 156 -17.08 -2.14 18.29
C THR A 156 -18.59 -2.40 18.37
N GLN A 157 -19.17 -3.06 17.37
CA GLN A 157 -20.60 -3.43 17.39
C GLN A 157 -20.90 -4.41 18.52
N GLU A 158 -20.04 -5.40 18.72
CA GLU A 158 -20.16 -6.39 19.80
C GLU A 158 -20.03 -5.71 21.17
N TYR A 159 -19.00 -4.89 21.36
CA TYR A 159 -18.81 -4.10 22.57
C TYR A 159 -20.02 -3.20 22.88
N LEU A 160 -20.56 -2.49 21.89
CA LEU A 160 -21.74 -1.63 22.08
C LEU A 160 -22.97 -2.45 22.49
N LYS A 161 -23.17 -3.62 21.88
CA LYS A 161 -24.28 -4.51 22.21
C LYS A 161 -24.21 -4.96 23.66
N ASP A 162 -23.03 -5.37 24.11
CA ASP A 162 -22.81 -5.82 25.49
C ASP A 162 -22.92 -4.65 26.47
N PHE A 163 -22.34 -3.49 26.13
CA PHE A 163 -22.45 -2.27 26.92
C PHE A 163 -23.89 -1.82 27.15
N ASN A 164 -24.71 -1.78 26.10
CA ASN A 164 -26.13 -1.43 26.22
C ASN A 164 -26.89 -2.44 27.08
N LYS A 165 -26.58 -3.73 26.96
CA LYS A 165 -27.19 -4.78 27.76
C LYS A 165 -26.83 -4.66 29.24
N GLU A 166 -25.57 -4.39 29.57
CA GLU A 166 -25.08 -4.30 30.95
C GLU A 166 -25.53 -3.01 31.64
N THR A 167 -25.59 -1.91 30.91
CA THR A 167 -25.95 -0.59 31.47
C THR A 167 -27.44 -0.26 31.37
N ASN A 168 -28.23 -1.09 30.68
CA ASN A 168 -29.63 -0.85 30.36
C ASN A 168 -29.88 0.51 29.66
N ASN A 169 -28.88 1.00 28.91
CA ASN A 169 -28.94 2.23 28.11
C ASN A 169 -29.01 1.90 26.62
N ASN A 170 -29.39 2.89 25.82
CA ASN A 170 -29.52 2.76 24.36
C ASN A 170 -28.55 3.69 23.64
N TYR A 171 -27.33 3.23 23.42
CA TYR A 171 -26.36 3.94 22.58
C TYR A 171 -26.31 3.39 21.17
N THR A 172 -25.93 4.25 20.22
CA THR A 172 -25.63 3.90 18.82
C THR A 172 -24.24 4.39 18.43
N ILE A 173 -23.63 3.77 17.42
CA ILE A 173 -22.34 4.23 16.90
C ILE A 173 -22.58 5.52 16.11
N GLN A 174 -22.05 6.63 16.59
CA GLN A 174 -22.09 7.92 15.88
C GLN A 174 -20.95 7.99 14.86
N SER A 175 -19.73 7.67 15.29
CA SER A 175 -18.57 7.72 14.39
C SER A 175 -17.45 6.78 14.85
N ILE A 176 -16.65 6.33 13.87
CA ILE A 176 -15.40 5.61 14.10
C ILE A 176 -14.34 6.26 13.21
N LYS A 177 -13.34 6.88 13.83
CA LYS A 177 -12.24 7.55 13.13
C LYS A 177 -11.00 6.68 13.21
N TYR A 178 -10.59 6.10 12.09
CA TYR A 178 -9.40 5.26 11.99
C TYR A 178 -8.14 6.12 11.82
N SER A 179 -7.10 5.74 12.52
CA SER A 179 -5.76 6.31 12.43
C SER A 179 -4.77 5.16 12.18
N ASP A 180 -3.99 5.32 11.13
CA ASP A 180 -2.96 4.38 10.74
C ASP A 180 -1.67 4.70 11.50
N THR A 181 -1.31 3.88 12.48
CA THR A 181 -0.07 4.04 13.26
C THR A 181 1.05 3.18 12.71
N THR A 182 0.89 2.57 11.52
CA THR A 182 1.89 1.70 10.91
C THR A 182 3.20 2.44 10.57
N ASN A 183 3.16 3.77 10.42
CA ASN A 183 4.36 4.58 10.15
C ASN A 183 5.29 4.73 11.36
N ASP A 184 4.82 4.46 12.57
CA ASP A 184 5.67 4.50 13.77
C ASP A 184 6.43 3.17 13.98
N TYR A 185 6.07 2.12 13.23
CA TYR A 185 6.73 0.82 13.29
C TYR A 185 7.83 0.71 12.25
N ARG A 186 9.07 0.91 12.69
CA ARG A 186 10.25 0.61 11.87
C ARG A 186 10.30 -0.91 11.63
N PRO A 187 10.36 -1.39 10.37
CA PRO A 187 10.52 -2.81 10.12
C PRO A 187 11.79 -3.28 10.83
N ARG A 188 11.66 -4.25 11.74
CA ARG A 188 12.80 -5.04 12.22
C ARG A 188 13.27 -5.92 11.07
N SER A 189 13.91 -5.32 10.07
CA SER A 189 14.67 -6.12 9.11
C SER A 189 15.80 -6.74 9.91
N THR A 190 15.68 -8.02 10.23
CA THR A 190 16.81 -8.82 10.69
C THR A 190 17.67 -9.05 9.44
N VAL A 191 18.35 -8.00 8.98
CA VAL A 191 19.39 -8.12 7.96
C VAL A 191 20.58 -8.70 8.69
N MET A 192 20.70 -10.03 8.67
CA MET A 192 21.98 -10.65 8.95
C MET A 192 22.91 -10.22 7.81
N TYR A 193 23.73 -9.19 8.06
CA TYR A 193 24.84 -8.82 7.19
C TYR A 193 25.80 -10.01 7.13
N MET A 194 25.68 -10.86 6.10
CA MET A 194 26.75 -11.79 5.74
C MET A 194 27.90 -10.98 5.16
N LYS A 195 28.78 -10.51 6.04
CA LYS A 195 30.08 -9.97 5.66
C LYS A 195 30.86 -11.13 5.04
N ALA A 196 31.28 -10.94 3.78
CA ALA A 196 32.13 -11.86 3.05
C ALA A 196 33.35 -12.24 3.89
N ALA A 197 33.49 -13.52 4.17
CA ALA A 197 34.76 -14.13 4.54
C ALA A 197 34.92 -15.33 3.61
N ALA A 198 35.84 -15.17 2.67
CA ALA A 198 36.37 -16.26 1.89
C ALA A 198 36.99 -17.29 2.86
N ASN A 199 36.46 -18.51 2.87
CA ASN A 199 37.27 -19.71 2.83
C ASN A 199 36.42 -20.92 2.45
N GLU A 200 37.05 -21.75 1.64
CA GLU A 200 36.55 -22.92 0.95
C GLU A 200 36.09 -24.04 1.90
N MET A 201 35.29 -24.94 1.33
CA MET A 201 34.81 -26.21 1.92
C MET A 201 33.83 -26.09 3.09
N ASP A 202 32.53 -26.04 2.80
CA ASP A 202 31.66 -27.20 3.05
C ASP A 202 30.27 -26.96 2.43
N SER A 203 29.74 -28.01 1.83
CA SER A 203 28.51 -28.04 1.05
C SER A 203 27.34 -28.38 1.96
N SER A 204 26.59 -27.38 2.42
CA SER A 204 25.15 -27.50 2.77
C SER A 204 24.62 -26.29 3.56
N ALA A 205 24.89 -25.06 3.10
CA ALA A 205 24.16 -23.91 3.62
C ALA A 205 22.73 -23.91 3.04
N ASN A 206 21.83 -24.60 3.73
CA ASN A 206 20.39 -24.51 3.50
C ASN A 206 19.97 -23.07 3.80
N SER A 207 19.97 -22.21 2.77
CA SER A 207 19.55 -20.81 2.90
C SER A 207 18.05 -20.77 3.11
N ASN A 208 17.66 -20.87 4.37
CA ASN A 208 16.26 -20.65 4.76
C ASN A 208 15.85 -19.26 4.25
N PRO A 209 14.75 -19.17 3.48
CA PRO A 209 14.34 -17.92 2.89
C PRO A 209 14.06 -16.90 3.99
N VAL A 210 14.67 -15.73 3.89
CA VAL A 210 14.42 -14.61 4.81
C VAL A 210 13.01 -14.08 4.48
N ALA A 211 12.01 -14.63 5.16
CA ALA A 211 10.64 -14.15 5.06
C ALA A 211 10.57 -12.76 5.68
N VAL A 212 10.18 -11.76 4.90
CA VAL A 212 10.04 -10.39 5.40
C VAL A 212 8.59 -10.18 5.79
N SER A 213 8.41 -9.91 7.09
CA SER A 213 7.11 -9.65 7.69
C SER A 213 7.00 -8.19 8.09
N GLN A 214 5.83 -7.61 7.84
CA GLN A 214 5.50 -6.27 8.30
C GLN A 214 4.28 -6.33 9.22
N ASP A 215 4.43 -5.79 10.42
CA ASP A 215 3.30 -5.61 11.34
C ASP A 215 2.53 -4.35 10.95
N ILE A 216 1.21 -4.45 11.01
CA ILE A 216 0.27 -3.38 10.68
C ILE A 216 -0.61 -3.18 11.90
N ASN A 217 -0.72 -1.93 12.36
CA ASN A 217 -1.58 -1.55 13.47
C ASN A 217 -2.52 -0.42 13.04
N ILE A 218 -3.80 -0.57 13.36
CA ILE A 218 -4.80 0.48 13.21
C ILE A 218 -5.38 0.78 14.58
N ARG A 219 -5.35 2.06 14.95
CA ARG A 219 -6.07 2.61 16.10
C ARG A 219 -7.34 3.30 15.61
N ALA A 220 -8.42 3.21 16.38
CA ALA A 220 -9.66 3.90 16.09
C ALA A 220 -10.19 4.64 17.33
N ASN A 221 -10.65 5.87 17.11
CA ASN A 221 -11.42 6.63 18.09
C ASN A 221 -12.90 6.47 17.77
N VAL A 222 -13.64 5.91 18.71
CA VAL A 222 -15.04 5.57 18.57
C VAL A 222 -15.85 6.55 19.40
N THR A 223 -16.93 7.08 18.81
CA THR A 223 -17.92 7.87 19.53
C THR A 223 -19.27 7.16 19.45
N PHE A 224 -19.82 6.86 20.62
CA PHE A 224 -21.22 6.46 20.78
C PHE A 224 -22.06 7.69 21.12
N MET A 225 -23.32 7.65 20.70
CA MET A 225 -24.31 8.68 20.99
C MET A 225 -25.58 8.00 21.51
N GLU A 226 -26.10 8.52 22.61
CA GLU A 226 -27.36 8.09 23.19
C GLU A 226 -28.50 8.32 22.18
N LYS A 227 -29.42 7.37 22.12
CA LYS A 227 -30.57 7.39 21.23
C LYS A 227 -31.78 8.08 21.85
#